data_AF-A0AAW4WR82-F1
#
_entry.id   AF-A0AAW4WR82-F1
#
_cell.length_a   1.000
_cell.length_b   1.000
_cell.length_c   1.000
_cell.angle_alpha   90.00
_cell.angle_beta   90.00
_cell.angle_gamma   90.00
#
_symmetry.space_group_name_H-M   'P 1'
#
loop_
_entity.id
_entity.type
_entity.pdbx_description
1 polymer ?
#
loop_
_entity_poly.entity_id
_entity_poly.type
_entity_poly.pdbx_seq_one_letter_code
_entity_poly.pdbx_strand_id
1 'polypeptide(L)' 'MQNYSGEEGLQYHLQNRKADVGRYVILPGDPKRCKKIAAYFENPVLVADSREFVTY' A
#
# COMPACT_ATOMS: atom_id res chain seq x y z
N MET A 1 1.77 12.99 19.94
CA MET A 1 1.99 13.06 18.48
C MET A 1 0.63 13.23 17.83
N GLN A 2 0.44 14.21 16.95
CA GLN A 2 -0.88 14.50 16.37
C GLN A 2 -1.24 13.42 15.35
N ASN A 3 -2.45 12.85 15.44
CA ASN A 3 -2.91 11.87 14.47
C ASN A 3 -3.48 12.59 13.24
N TYR A 4 -2.69 12.61 12.16
CA TYR A 4 -3.10 13.23 10.89
C TYR A 4 -4.04 12.35 10.05
N SER A 5 -4.03 11.02 10.26
CA SER A 5 -4.92 10.11 9.54
C SER A 5 -6.32 10.03 10.15
N GLY A 6 -6.52 10.54 11.37
CA GLY A 6 -7.82 10.55 12.05
C GLY A 6 -8.24 9.19 12.63
N GLU A 7 -7.55 8.11 12.27
CA GLU A 7 -7.78 6.76 12.76
C GLU A 7 -6.50 6.15 13.34
N GLU A 8 -6.62 5.37 14.42
CA GLU A 8 -5.46 4.73 15.04
C GLU A 8 -4.89 3.64 14.12
N GLY A 9 -3.56 3.66 13.91
CA GLY A 9 -2.85 2.66 13.11
C GLY A 9 -2.93 2.84 11.59
N LEU A 10 -3.77 3.75 11.08
CA LEU A 10 -3.84 4.09 9.67
C LEU A 10 -2.65 4.99 9.27
N GLN A 11 -1.89 4.56 8.26
CA GLN A 11 -0.78 5.34 7.74
C GLN A 11 -1.28 6.52 6.90
N TYR A 12 -0.93 7.74 7.29
CA TYR A 12 -1.46 8.95 6.67
C TYR A 12 -1.21 9.06 5.15
N HIS A 13 -0.03 8.68 4.67
CA HIS A 13 0.29 8.79 3.23
C HIS A 13 -0.07 7.54 2.44
N LEU A 14 0.16 6.36 3.01
CA LEU A 14 -0.04 5.07 2.32
C LEU A 14 -1.49 4.59 2.38
N GLN A 15 -2.28 5.10 3.34
CA GLN A 15 -3.66 4.71 3.60
C GLN A 15 -3.83 3.20 3.83
N ASN A 16 -2.84 2.57 4.47
CA ASN A 16 -2.86 1.17 4.87
C ASN A 16 -2.63 1.01 6.38
N ARG A 17 -2.89 -0.19 6.88
CA ARG A 17 -2.69 -0.63 8.27
C ARG A 17 -1.71 -1.80 8.31
N LYS A 18 -1.22 -2.14 9.51
CA LYS A 18 -0.23 -3.21 9.70
C LYS A 18 -0.66 -4.57 9.14
N ALA A 19 -1.96 -4.87 9.15
CA ALA A 19 -2.50 -6.14 8.65
C ALA A 19 -2.69 -6.16 7.13
N ASP A 20 -2.63 -5.01 6.47
CA ASP A 20 -2.93 -4.88 5.04
C ASP A 20 -1.73 -5.26 4.15
N VAL A 21 -0.52 -5.37 4.72
CA VAL A 21 0.71 -5.68 3.99
C VAL A 21 1.45 -6.87 4.59
N GLY A 22 2.08 -7.66 3.72
CA GLY A 22 2.92 -8.77 4.11
C GLY A 22 4.26 -8.34 4.70
N ARG A 23 5.04 -9.33 5.17
CA ARG A 23 6.39 -9.10 5.73
C ARG A 23 7.42 -8.62 4.68
N TYR A 24 7.18 -8.93 3.41
CA TYR A 24 8.10 -8.63 2.30
C TYR A 24 7.40 -7.71 1.30
N VAL A 25 8.09 -6.62 0.91
CA VAL A 25 7.52 -5.56 0.06
C VAL A 25 8.52 -5.22 -1.05
N ILE A 26 8.01 -5.13 -2.29
CA ILE A 26 8.76 -4.60 -3.43
C ILE A 26 8.36 -3.12 -3.62
N LEU A 27 9.34 -2.23 -3.74
CA LEU A 27 9.11 -0.78 -3.81
C LEU A 27 9.51 -0.21 -5.19
N PRO A 28 8.64 -0.31 -6.22
CA PRO A 28 8.86 0.39 -7.47
C PRO A 28 8.59 1.89 -7.32
N GLY A 29 9.31 2.74 -8.07
CA GLY A 29 9.06 4.19 -8.06
C GLY A 29 7.86 4.64 -8.89
N ASP A 30 7.46 3.88 -9.91
CA ASP A 30 6.30 4.19 -10.76
C ASP A 30 5.05 3.45 -10.23
N PRO A 31 3.97 4.16 -9.82
CA PRO A 31 2.74 3.56 -9.30
C PRO A 31 2.11 2.54 -10.27
N LYS A 32 2.25 2.77 -11.59
CA LYS A 32 1.70 1.89 -12.62
C LYS A 32 2.44 0.54 -12.68
N ARG A 33 3.67 0.48 -12.18
CA ARG A 33 4.46 -0.75 -12.11
C ARG A 33 3.95 -1.69 -11.02
N CYS A 34 3.27 -1.19 -9.98
CA CYS A 34 2.71 -2.02 -8.92
C CYS A 34 1.74 -3.08 -9.48
N LYS A 35 0.82 -2.69 -10.38
CA LYS A 35 -0.11 -3.63 -11.03
C LYS A 35 0.62 -4.69 -11.86
N LYS A 36 1.69 -4.31 -12.55
CA LYS A 36 2.50 -5.24 -13.35
C LYS A 36 3.23 -6.26 -12.47
N ILE A 37 3.75 -5.84 -11.31
CA ILE A 37 4.41 -6.73 -10.36
C ILE A 37 3.39 -7.63 -9.66
N ALA A 38 2.25 -7.08 -9.23
CA ALA A 38 1.19 -7.81 -8.56
C ALA A 38 0.63 -8.96 -9.41
N ALA A 39 0.60 -8.82 -10.74
CA ALA A 39 0.17 -9.87 -11.66
C ALA A 39 1.01 -11.18 -11.59
N TYR A 40 2.18 -11.16 -10.95
CA TYR A 40 3.00 -12.34 -10.70
C TYR A 40 2.73 -13.01 -9.33
N PHE A 41 1.91 -12.41 -8.47
CA PHE A 41 1.50 -13.00 -7.20
C PHE A 41 0.25 -13.87 -7.37
N GLU A 42 0.02 -14.76 -6.41
CA GLU A 42 -1.24 -15.51 -6.32
C GLU A 42 -2.33 -14.60 -5.73
N ASN A 43 -3.45 -14.44 -6.45
CA ASN A 43 -4.63 -13.67 -6.03
C ASN A 43 -4.32 -12.26 -5.48
N PRO A 44 -3.64 -11.38 -6.26
CA PRO A 44 -3.33 -10.02 -5.81
C PRO A 44 -4.61 -9.19 -5.63
N VAL A 45 -4.64 -8.36 -4.58
CA VAL A 45 -5.77 -7.45 -4.29
C VAL A 45 -5.27 -6.02 -4.19
N LEU A 46 -5.99 -5.06 -4.76
CA LEU A 46 -5.65 -3.65 -4.53
C LEU A 46 -6.03 -3.28 -3.10
N VAL A 47 -5.03 -2.94 -2.29
CA VAL A 47 -5.19 -2.57 -0.87
C VAL A 47 -5.46 -1.08 -0.73
N ALA A 48 -4.61 -0.26 -1.35
CA ALA A 48 -4.70 1.19 -1.26
C ALA A 48 -4.13 1.86 -2.51
N ASP A 49 -4.73 2.98 -2.90
CA ASP A 49 -4.25 3.90 -3.92
C ASP A 49 -4.38 5.33 -3.36
N SER A 50 -3.26 5.88 -2.87
CA SER A 50 -3.23 7.20 -2.23
C SER A 50 -2.00 7.98 -2.67
N ARG A 51 -2.24 9.17 -3.26
CA ARG A 51 -1.19 10.01 -3.86
C ARG A 51 -0.38 9.20 -4.89
N GLU A 52 0.95 9.13 -4.74
CA GLU A 52 1.84 8.31 -5.55
C GLU A 52 2.02 6.87 -5.02
N PHE A 53 1.31 6.48 -3.96
CA PHE A 53 1.50 5.19 -3.29
C PHE A 53 0.37 4.23 -3.66
N VAL A 54 0.73 3.22 -4.46
CA VAL A 54 -0.18 2.13 -4.84
C VAL A 54 0.31 0.84 -4.19
N THR A 55 -0.54 0.25 -3.35
CA THR A 55 -0.27 -1.01 -2.63
C THR A 55 -1.21 -2.10 -3.14
N TYR A 56 -0.62 -3.21 -3.60
CA TYR A 56 -1.29 -4.47 -3.91
C TYR A 56 -0.85 -5.55 -2.92
#